data_AF-M3ELG2-F1
#
_entry.id   AF-M3ELG2-F1
#
_cell.length_a   1.000
_cell.length_b   1.000
_cell.length_c   1.000
_cell.angle_alpha   90.00
_cell.angle_beta   90.00
_cell.angle_gamma   90.00
#
_symmetry.space_group_name_H-M   'P 1'
#
loop_
_entity.id
_entity.type
_entity.pdbx_description
1 polymer ?
#
loop_
_entity_poly.entity_id
_entity_poly.type
_entity_poly.pdbx_seq_one_letter_code
_entity_poly.pdbx_strand_id
1 'polypeptide(L)'
;MVELRKSVVENQKREEAKPMAAGGGRHVRADRSSLLADFKQLGALPSAHRRGYQLEVLLEQLFRRAHFRVNRNASVAKPRQTDLVARYGDTWYLIEAKWHNGPADIDVFDAVRSRMERAASSAVIGVIISVNGFTDSAMEDLRLRRDRGLILLFGEDELTQVLTTPRSLVNLLRVKREELITHGRVHLAAAPKPRRRRRPATDLPGSEVRLLDRALQPLPYVTSGGGFGEFVFTEELPDVDWAFGSGSGVSLDVPVRPYNEDGIVELLYGLDSMGWTSAEPRWNIQQSGANWHGVGAREFAQALRAWKKRGKTLENAHDTEQVSYFDTCQGGGFYTLTATIAMHHFRPVYDCHLSFQLPGVPVDFQPIRHLLEQFDAAAFSYFRPLSIAGIVRHHLEERVALEPVGYVVSHSALELEEAGGAPTEWVTGLVVKNPYRSEDGRPTSDEWPGRVGASELLVCALRSHHPVGEPKEAYHLYWWEYAQSSEALVLRPVVDW
;
A
#
# COMPACT_ATOMS: atom_id res chain seq x y z
N MET A 1 10.73 49.91 53.32
CA MET A 1 9.63 49.34 52.53
C MET A 1 10.14 48.63 51.25
N VAL A 2 11.45 48.49 51.02
CA VAL A 2 12.26 47.31 51.41
C VAL A 2 11.67 46.48 52.55
N GLU A 3 11.70 45.15 52.42
CA GLU A 3 11.30 44.13 53.43
C GLU A 3 9.92 43.44 53.31
N LEU A 4 9.36 43.29 52.10
CA LEU A 4 8.26 42.32 51.86
C LEU A 4 8.32 41.59 50.50
N ARG A 5 9.49 41.60 49.82
CA ARG A 5 9.69 40.91 48.52
C ARG A 5 10.84 39.89 48.50
N LYS A 6 11.31 39.42 49.66
CA LYS A 6 12.39 38.41 49.76
C LYS A 6 11.93 37.01 50.18
N SER A 7 10.66 36.75 50.45
CA SER A 7 10.20 35.45 50.97
C SER A 7 9.54 34.50 49.96
N VAL A 8 9.45 34.86 48.67
CA VAL A 8 8.75 34.03 47.66
C VAL A 8 9.71 33.43 46.61
N VAL A 9 10.96 33.88 46.52
CA VAL A 9 11.93 33.40 45.51
C VAL A 9 12.91 32.35 46.06
N GLU A 10 12.90 32.07 47.37
CA GLU A 10 13.87 31.16 47.99
C GLU A 10 13.35 29.73 48.25
N ASN A 11 12.08 29.46 47.93
CA ASN A 11 11.44 28.14 48.08
C ASN A 11 11.30 27.35 46.76
N GLN A 12 11.93 27.78 45.66
CA GLN A 12 11.87 27.10 44.35
C GLN A 12 13.22 26.57 43.81
N LYS A 13 14.28 26.55 44.65
CA LYS A 13 15.61 26.06 44.25
C LYS A 13 16.28 25.09 45.24
N ARG A 14 15.51 24.33 46.01
CA ARG A 14 16.05 23.38 47.01
C ARG A 14 15.37 22.01 47.03
N GLU A 15 14.95 21.51 45.87
CA GLU A 15 14.43 20.14 45.71
C GLU A 15 15.18 19.34 44.65
N GLU A 16 16.51 19.44 44.62
CA GLU A 16 17.35 18.46 43.95
C GLU A 16 18.42 17.92 44.93
N ALA A 17 18.53 16.59 44.92
CA ALA A 17 19.54 15.75 45.58
C ALA A 17 19.33 15.38 47.07
N LYS A 18 18.58 14.29 47.30
CA LYS A 18 19.00 13.21 48.23
C LYS A 18 18.41 11.84 47.81
N PRO A 19 19.21 10.74 47.86
CA PRO A 19 18.78 9.43 47.39
C PRO A 19 18.00 8.70 48.49
N MET A 20 16.77 8.26 48.20
CA MET A 20 15.99 7.39 49.07
C MET A 20 15.86 6.00 48.44
N ALA A 21 16.49 5.04 49.13
CA ALA A 21 16.26 3.61 49.21
C ALA A 21 15.24 2.99 48.23
N ALA A 22 15.76 2.08 47.39
CA ALA A 22 14.99 1.12 46.61
C ALA A 22 14.20 0.16 47.52
N GLY A 23 12.95 0.50 47.78
CA GLY A 23 11.93 -0.42 48.27
C GLY A 23 11.45 -1.31 47.12
N GLY A 24 11.58 -2.62 47.30
CA GLY A 24 11.23 -3.63 46.30
C GLY A 24 9.75 -3.64 45.95
N GLY A 25 9.39 -3.01 44.85
CA GLY A 25 8.19 -3.32 44.08
C GLY A 25 8.53 -4.38 43.04
N ARG A 26 8.01 -5.61 43.22
CA ARG A 26 7.97 -6.62 42.16
C ARG A 26 7.09 -6.10 41.02
N HIS A 27 7.67 -5.32 40.12
CA HIS A 27 7.12 -5.16 38.78
C HIS A 27 7.23 -6.52 38.09
N VAL A 28 6.07 -7.14 37.87
CA VAL A 28 5.89 -8.26 36.96
C VAL A 28 6.45 -7.82 35.61
N ARG A 29 7.66 -8.31 35.26
CA ARG A 29 8.16 -8.29 33.88
C ARG A 29 7.11 -9.03 33.06
N ALA A 30 6.34 -8.29 32.26
CA ALA A 30 5.54 -8.89 31.21
C ALA A 30 6.52 -9.58 30.26
N ASP A 31 6.56 -10.91 30.35
CA ASP A 31 7.45 -11.77 29.62
C ASP A 31 7.24 -11.56 28.11
N ARG A 32 8.23 -10.96 27.44
CA ARG A 32 8.25 -10.81 25.97
C ARG A 32 8.73 -12.12 25.34
N SER A 33 8.16 -13.26 25.75
CA SER A 33 8.39 -14.52 25.05
C SER A 33 7.77 -14.44 23.66
N SER A 34 8.54 -14.89 22.66
CA SER A 34 8.05 -15.10 21.30
C SER A 34 7.11 -16.32 21.33
N LEU A 35 5.86 -16.16 20.90
CA LEU A 35 4.89 -17.27 20.87
C LEU A 35 5.42 -18.46 20.04
N LEU A 36 6.23 -18.18 19.01
CA LEU A 36 6.88 -19.23 18.23
C LEU A 36 7.93 -20.00 19.05
N ALA A 37 8.68 -19.32 19.93
CA ALA A 37 9.63 -19.98 20.80
C ALA A 37 8.91 -20.88 21.81
N ASP A 38 7.81 -20.39 22.39
CA ASP A 38 6.97 -21.16 23.30
C ASP A 38 6.40 -22.41 22.60
N PHE A 39 5.90 -22.26 21.37
CA PHE A 39 5.43 -23.38 20.54
C PHE A 39 6.52 -24.46 20.32
N LYS A 40 7.74 -24.05 19.97
CA LYS A 40 8.87 -24.96 19.79
C LYS A 40 9.20 -25.72 21.09
N GLN A 41 9.09 -25.07 22.24
CA GLN A 41 9.29 -25.71 23.54
C GLN A 41 8.20 -26.75 23.85
N LEU A 42 6.94 -26.51 23.43
CA LEU A 42 5.87 -27.49 23.60
C LEU A 42 6.15 -28.79 22.85
N GLY A 43 6.73 -28.71 21.66
CA GLY A 43 7.13 -29.89 20.87
C GLY A 43 8.13 -30.80 21.60
N ALA A 44 8.96 -30.25 22.49
CA ALA A 44 9.94 -31.00 23.27
C ALA A 44 9.34 -31.72 24.50
N LEU A 45 8.07 -31.46 24.85
CA LEU A 45 7.44 -32.11 25.99
C LEU A 45 7.08 -33.58 25.67
N PRO A 46 7.39 -34.55 26.55
CA PRO A 46 7.13 -35.97 26.28
C PRO A 46 5.64 -36.35 26.40
N SER A 47 4.86 -35.62 27.21
CA SER A 47 3.46 -35.93 27.47
C SER A 47 2.53 -35.25 26.45
N ALA A 48 1.87 -36.06 25.61
CA ALA A 48 0.88 -35.57 24.63
C ALA A 48 -0.27 -34.78 25.27
N HIS A 49 -0.76 -35.21 26.44
CA HIS A 49 -1.80 -34.50 27.18
C HIS A 49 -1.32 -33.11 27.63
N ARG A 50 -0.08 -33.01 28.15
CA ARG A 50 0.49 -31.71 28.53
C ARG A 50 0.70 -30.80 27.32
N ARG A 51 1.11 -31.36 26.17
CA ARG A 51 1.24 -30.60 24.91
C ARG A 51 -0.09 -29.99 24.49
N GLY A 52 -1.16 -30.78 24.47
CA GLY A 52 -2.51 -30.30 24.12
C GLY A 52 -2.97 -29.15 25.02
N TYR A 53 -2.90 -29.32 26.35
CA TYR A 53 -3.33 -28.27 27.28
C TYR A 53 -2.50 -26.98 27.15
N GLN A 54 -1.19 -27.09 26.95
CA GLN A 54 -0.32 -25.91 26.79
C GLN A 54 -0.52 -25.24 25.42
N LEU A 55 -0.87 -26.02 24.39
CA LEU A 55 -1.25 -25.47 23.09
C LEU A 55 -2.50 -24.59 23.21
N GLU A 56 -3.51 -25.01 23.98
CA GLU A 56 -4.69 -24.16 24.23
C GLU A 56 -4.31 -22.82 24.90
N VAL A 57 -3.38 -22.84 25.86
CA VAL A 57 -2.87 -21.61 26.51
C VAL A 57 -2.18 -20.71 25.50
N LEU A 58 -1.32 -21.29 24.66
CA LEU A 58 -0.61 -20.58 23.61
C LEU A 58 -1.57 -19.95 22.60
N LEU A 59 -2.60 -20.70 22.19
CA LEU A 59 -3.63 -20.25 21.26
C LEU A 59 -4.48 -19.12 21.86
N GLU A 60 -4.80 -19.18 23.15
CA GLU A 60 -5.46 -18.05 23.83
C GLU A 60 -4.63 -16.77 23.69
N GLN A 61 -3.32 -16.85 23.95
CA GLN A 61 -2.42 -15.72 23.84
C GLN A 61 -2.32 -15.22 22.40
N LEU A 62 -2.22 -16.13 21.42
CA LEU A 62 -2.21 -15.82 19.99
C LEU A 62 -3.45 -15.02 19.59
N PHE A 63 -4.65 -15.53 19.89
CA PHE A 63 -5.91 -14.87 19.53
C PHE A 63 -6.06 -13.51 20.23
N ARG A 64 -5.65 -13.39 21.51
CA ARG A 64 -5.63 -12.10 22.21
C ARG A 64 -4.66 -11.10 21.58
N ARG A 65 -3.44 -11.52 21.20
CA ARG A 65 -2.47 -10.67 20.48
C ARG A 65 -2.95 -10.28 19.08
N ALA A 66 -3.86 -11.06 18.50
CA ALA A 66 -4.58 -10.76 17.27
C ALA A 66 -5.87 -9.92 17.49
N HIS A 67 -6.09 -9.41 18.71
CA HIS A 67 -7.24 -8.56 19.11
C HIS A 67 -8.62 -9.26 19.14
N PHE A 68 -8.66 -10.58 19.26
CA PHE A 68 -9.91 -11.30 19.50
C PHE A 68 -10.30 -11.19 20.98
N ARG A 69 -11.61 -11.21 21.25
CA ARG A 69 -12.13 -11.50 22.59
C ARG A 69 -12.22 -13.02 22.74
N VAL A 70 -11.52 -13.58 23.72
CA VAL A 70 -11.36 -15.04 23.86
C VAL A 70 -11.92 -15.50 25.19
N ASN A 71 -12.71 -16.57 25.15
CA ASN A 71 -13.19 -17.31 26.31
C ASN A 71 -12.70 -18.76 26.21
N ARG A 72 -11.86 -19.19 27.14
CA ARG A 72 -11.51 -20.62 27.29
C ARG A 72 -12.65 -21.38 27.93
N ASN A 73 -12.78 -22.67 27.58
CA ASN A 73 -13.70 -23.59 28.23
C ASN A 73 -15.16 -23.12 28.20
N ALA A 74 -15.55 -22.45 27.11
CA ALA A 74 -16.86 -21.82 27.03
C ALA A 74 -17.97 -22.89 27.04
N SER A 75 -18.95 -22.73 27.93
CA SER A 75 -20.09 -23.65 28.09
C SER A 75 -21.16 -23.53 27.00
N VAL A 76 -20.81 -22.97 25.85
CA VAL A 76 -21.76 -22.54 24.79
C VAL A 76 -22.45 -23.73 24.11
N ALA A 77 -21.90 -24.95 24.22
CA ALA A 77 -22.52 -26.18 23.74
C ALA A 77 -22.27 -27.37 24.69
N LYS A 78 -23.07 -27.50 25.76
CA LYS A 78 -23.04 -28.69 26.64
C LYS A 78 -23.44 -29.97 25.85
N PRO A 79 -22.89 -31.15 26.17
CA PRO A 79 -22.12 -31.51 27.37
C PRO A 79 -20.58 -31.60 27.19
N ARG A 80 -20.02 -31.35 26.01
CA ARG A 80 -18.55 -31.43 25.77
C ARG A 80 -17.94 -30.04 25.71
N GLN A 81 -16.88 -29.83 26.49
CA GLN A 81 -16.12 -28.59 26.54
C GLN A 81 -15.46 -28.32 25.17
N THR A 82 -15.57 -27.08 24.69
CA THR A 82 -14.75 -26.61 23.58
C THR A 82 -13.52 -25.92 24.15
N ASP A 83 -12.36 -26.18 23.55
CA ASP A 83 -11.08 -25.64 24.02
C ASP A 83 -11.14 -24.11 24.11
N LEU A 84 -11.53 -23.46 23.02
CA LEU A 84 -11.53 -22.01 22.88
C LEU A 84 -12.76 -21.52 22.09
N VAL A 85 -13.36 -20.42 22.54
CA VAL A 85 -14.30 -19.63 21.74
C VAL A 85 -13.75 -18.22 21.62
N ALA A 86 -13.61 -17.73 20.38
CA ALA A 86 -13.10 -16.40 20.10
C ALA A 86 -14.11 -15.57 19.30
N ARG A 87 -14.09 -14.24 19.49
CA ARG A 87 -14.94 -13.30 18.77
C ARG A 87 -14.11 -12.16 18.16
N TYR A 88 -14.39 -11.86 16.90
CA TYR A 88 -13.84 -10.71 16.18
C TYR A 88 -14.95 -10.02 15.39
N GLY A 89 -15.24 -8.76 15.71
CA GLY A 89 -16.47 -8.10 15.27
C GLY A 89 -17.71 -8.93 15.65
N ASP A 90 -18.58 -9.20 14.68
CA ASP A 90 -19.80 -9.99 14.85
C ASP A 90 -19.61 -11.48 14.54
N THR A 91 -18.39 -11.90 14.21
CA THR A 91 -18.09 -13.30 13.87
C THR A 91 -17.60 -14.06 15.10
N TRP A 92 -18.16 -15.25 15.31
CA TRP A 92 -17.77 -16.17 16.37
C TRP A 92 -16.97 -17.34 15.80
N TYR A 93 -15.88 -17.69 16.49
CA TYR A 93 -14.99 -18.79 16.12
C TYR A 93 -14.99 -19.84 17.23
N LEU A 94 -15.39 -21.06 16.88
CA LEU A 94 -15.33 -22.23 17.74
C LEU A 94 -14.05 -22.99 17.41
N ILE A 95 -13.09 -23.00 18.34
CA ILE A 95 -11.74 -23.47 18.08
C ILE A 95 -11.50 -24.79 18.82
N GLU A 96 -11.04 -25.79 18.06
CA GLU A 96 -10.58 -27.10 18.56
C GLU A 96 -9.09 -27.25 18.25
N ALA A 97 -8.30 -27.61 19.26
CA ALA A 97 -6.87 -27.81 19.14
C ALA A 97 -6.49 -29.28 19.35
N LYS A 98 -5.68 -29.83 18.44
CA LYS A 98 -5.22 -31.23 18.48
C LYS A 98 -3.71 -31.31 18.34
N TRP A 99 -3.09 -31.97 19.31
CA TRP A 99 -1.66 -32.35 19.29
C TRP A 99 -1.47 -33.80 19.72
N HIS A 100 -2.04 -34.72 18.93
CA HIS A 100 -1.95 -36.18 19.12
C HIS A 100 -0.88 -36.80 18.23
N ASN A 101 -0.62 -38.10 18.34
CA ASN A 101 0.45 -38.77 17.56
C ASN A 101 0.14 -38.94 16.06
N GLY A 102 -1.12 -38.74 15.64
CA GLY A 102 -1.55 -38.86 14.23
C GLY A 102 -2.38 -37.67 13.77
N PRO A 103 -2.67 -37.59 12.46
CA PRO A 103 -3.50 -36.53 11.88
C PRO A 103 -4.94 -36.58 12.42
N ALA A 104 -5.61 -35.42 12.40
CA ALA A 104 -7.02 -35.34 12.78
C ALA A 104 -7.92 -36.00 11.71
N ASP A 105 -8.86 -36.82 12.16
CA ASP A 105 -9.79 -37.59 11.34
C ASP A 105 -11.22 -37.02 11.37
N ILE A 106 -12.16 -37.74 10.75
CA ILE A 106 -13.57 -37.31 10.58
C ILE A 106 -14.27 -37.07 11.93
N ASP A 107 -13.93 -37.84 12.98
CA ASP A 107 -14.58 -37.74 14.29
C ASP A 107 -14.41 -36.35 14.92
N VAL A 108 -13.26 -35.72 14.70
CA VAL A 108 -12.99 -34.35 15.17
C VAL A 108 -13.91 -33.34 14.46
N PHE A 109 -14.14 -33.53 13.17
CA PHE A 109 -14.96 -32.63 12.36
C PHE A 109 -16.43 -32.74 12.76
N ASP A 110 -16.94 -33.96 12.91
CA ASP A 110 -18.32 -34.19 13.35
C ASP A 110 -18.56 -33.66 14.77
N ALA A 111 -17.56 -33.79 15.66
CA ALA A 111 -17.63 -33.20 16.99
C ALA A 111 -17.72 -31.66 16.94
N VAL A 112 -17.00 -31.00 16.04
CA VAL A 112 -17.05 -29.54 15.86
C VAL A 112 -18.38 -29.11 15.24
N ARG A 113 -18.84 -29.76 14.16
CA ARG A 113 -20.14 -29.47 13.52
C ARG A 113 -21.30 -29.57 14.51
N SER A 114 -21.35 -30.68 15.25
CA SER A 114 -22.38 -30.89 16.28
C SER A 114 -22.38 -29.77 17.34
N ARG A 115 -21.24 -29.14 17.62
CA ARG A 115 -21.16 -27.99 18.55
C ARG A 115 -21.57 -26.69 17.90
N MET A 116 -21.22 -26.48 16.62
CA MET A 116 -21.68 -25.33 15.85
C MET A 116 -23.20 -25.32 15.70
N GLU A 117 -23.83 -26.45 15.39
CA GLU A 117 -25.30 -26.60 15.29
C GLU A 117 -26.03 -26.24 16.59
N ARG A 118 -25.38 -26.44 17.75
CA ARG A 118 -25.94 -26.12 19.07
C ARG A 118 -25.68 -24.69 19.52
N ALA A 119 -24.80 -23.96 18.84
CA ALA A 119 -24.54 -22.58 19.19
C ALA A 119 -25.71 -21.69 18.74
N ALA A 120 -26.17 -20.81 19.62
CA ALA A 120 -27.38 -20.00 19.40
C ALA A 120 -27.26 -18.93 18.28
N SER A 121 -26.11 -18.81 17.62
CA SER A 121 -25.86 -17.83 16.56
C SER A 121 -25.65 -18.52 15.21
N SER A 122 -26.31 -18.01 14.17
CA SER A 122 -26.20 -18.48 12.78
C SER A 122 -24.86 -18.15 12.10
N ALA A 123 -23.95 -17.43 12.78
CA ALA A 123 -22.67 -16.96 12.25
C ALA A 123 -21.45 -17.50 13.03
N VAL A 124 -21.49 -18.79 13.40
CA VAL A 124 -20.34 -19.48 14.04
C VAL A 124 -19.51 -20.17 12.96
N ILE A 125 -18.20 -19.97 13.02
CA ILE A 125 -17.21 -20.63 12.15
C ILE A 125 -16.38 -21.58 13.02
N GLY A 126 -16.28 -22.84 12.60
CA GLY A 126 -15.37 -23.81 13.22
C GLY A 126 -13.93 -23.56 12.80
N VAL A 127 -12.99 -23.75 13.72
CA VAL A 127 -11.56 -23.71 13.44
C VAL A 127 -10.94 -24.95 14.07
N ILE A 128 -10.31 -25.79 13.26
CA ILE A 128 -9.57 -26.96 13.75
C ILE A 128 -8.09 -26.71 13.53
N ILE A 129 -7.33 -26.74 14.61
CA ILE A 129 -5.88 -26.59 14.61
C ILE A 129 -5.28 -27.96 14.91
N SER A 130 -4.53 -28.52 13.96
CA SER A 130 -3.87 -29.82 14.11
C SER A 130 -2.40 -29.70 13.74
N VAL A 131 -1.51 -29.89 14.72
CA VAL A 131 -0.06 -29.82 14.49
C VAL A 131 0.40 -30.95 13.56
N ASN A 132 -0.19 -32.15 13.71
CA ASN A 132 0.18 -33.31 12.89
C ASN A 132 -0.70 -33.48 11.64
N GLY A 133 -1.38 -32.42 11.21
CA GLY A 133 -2.15 -32.40 9.96
C GLY A 133 -3.51 -33.09 10.03
N PHE A 134 -4.05 -33.43 8.86
CA PHE A 134 -5.42 -33.92 8.65
C PHE A 134 -5.42 -35.12 7.71
N THR A 135 -6.35 -36.05 7.88
CA THR A 135 -6.50 -37.18 6.94
C THR A 135 -7.17 -36.74 5.64
N ASP A 136 -6.86 -37.41 4.53
CA ASP A 136 -7.50 -37.14 3.22
C ASP A 136 -9.01 -37.31 3.27
N SER A 137 -9.49 -38.32 4.02
CA SER A 137 -10.91 -38.59 4.22
C SER A 137 -11.63 -37.44 4.93
N ALA A 138 -10.99 -36.81 5.93
CA ALA A 138 -11.55 -35.67 6.65
C ALA A 138 -11.57 -34.40 5.78
N MET A 139 -10.53 -34.20 4.97
CA MET A 139 -10.49 -33.09 4.02
C MET A 139 -11.57 -33.22 2.94
N GLU A 140 -11.79 -34.43 2.43
CA GLU A 140 -12.81 -34.67 1.40
C GLU A 140 -14.22 -34.54 1.98
N ASP A 141 -14.46 -35.03 3.20
CA ASP A 141 -15.74 -34.82 3.88
C ASP A 141 -16.04 -33.33 4.11
N LEU A 142 -15.03 -32.53 4.46
CA LEU A 142 -15.19 -31.07 4.59
C LEU A 142 -15.55 -30.40 3.26
N ARG A 143 -14.97 -30.85 2.13
CA ARG A 143 -15.30 -30.32 0.79
C ARG A 143 -16.73 -30.64 0.38
N LEU A 144 -17.20 -31.85 0.68
CA LEU A 144 -18.52 -32.34 0.30
C LEU A 144 -19.63 -31.74 1.18
N ARG A 145 -19.43 -31.64 2.50
CA ARG A 145 -20.46 -31.19 3.45
C ARG A 145 -20.27 -29.75 3.94
N ARG A 146 -20.10 -28.82 3.00
CA ARG A 146 -19.96 -27.38 3.29
C ARG A 146 -21.26 -26.72 3.74
N ASP A 147 -22.39 -27.36 3.44
CA ASP A 147 -23.74 -26.97 3.86
C ASP A 147 -23.96 -27.07 5.37
N ARG A 148 -23.18 -27.91 6.07
CA ARG A 148 -23.30 -28.16 7.51
C ARG A 148 -22.42 -27.28 8.39
N GLY A 149 -22.06 -26.10 7.89
CA GLY A 149 -21.26 -25.11 8.59
C GLY A 149 -19.80 -25.03 8.11
N LEU A 150 -19.23 -23.83 8.22
CA LEU A 150 -17.88 -23.54 7.75
C LEU A 150 -16.84 -23.93 8.79
N ILE A 151 -15.91 -24.82 8.42
CA ILE A 151 -14.78 -25.22 9.25
C ILE A 151 -13.48 -24.87 8.53
N LEU A 152 -12.63 -24.09 9.21
CA LEU A 152 -11.31 -23.68 8.73
C LEU A 152 -10.23 -24.55 9.37
N LEU A 153 -9.29 -25.02 8.56
CA LEU A 153 -8.22 -25.92 9.01
C LEU A 153 -6.89 -25.18 9.13
N PHE A 154 -6.14 -25.45 10.18
CA PHE A 154 -4.80 -24.93 10.43
C PHE A 154 -3.84 -26.10 10.69
N GLY A 155 -2.82 -26.22 9.83
CA GLY A 155 -1.70 -27.12 10.05
C GLY A 155 -0.57 -26.45 10.82
N GLU A 156 0.56 -27.16 10.97
CA GLU A 156 1.76 -26.63 11.62
C GLU A 156 2.33 -25.39 10.90
N ASP A 157 2.33 -25.38 9.57
CA ASP A 157 2.89 -24.29 8.77
C ASP A 157 2.12 -22.99 9.01
N GLU A 158 0.79 -23.00 8.93
CA GLU A 158 -0.01 -21.82 9.22
C GLU A 158 0.05 -21.40 10.67
N LEU A 159 0.06 -22.36 11.58
CA LEU A 159 0.21 -22.09 13.00
C LEU A 159 1.55 -21.37 13.25
N THR A 160 2.64 -21.84 12.67
CA THR A 160 3.97 -21.21 12.72
C THR A 160 3.95 -19.79 12.16
N GLN A 161 3.28 -19.57 11.03
CA GLN A 161 3.12 -18.26 10.40
C GLN A 161 2.42 -17.26 11.35
N VAL A 162 1.26 -17.65 11.91
CA VAL A 162 0.52 -16.75 12.81
C VAL A 162 1.18 -16.62 14.17
N LEU A 163 1.93 -17.61 14.66
CA LEU A 163 2.71 -17.46 15.89
C LEU A 163 3.88 -16.48 15.72
N THR A 164 4.47 -16.43 14.53
CA THR A 164 5.51 -15.45 14.17
C THR A 164 4.93 -14.04 14.07
N THR A 165 3.78 -13.92 13.42
CA THR A 165 3.08 -12.64 13.22
C THR A 165 1.63 -12.77 13.69
N PRO A 166 1.33 -12.67 15.00
CA PRO A 166 -0.02 -12.89 15.56
C PRO A 166 -1.13 -12.14 14.84
N ARG A 167 -0.81 -10.94 14.37
CA ARG A 167 -1.79 -10.08 13.73
C ARG A 167 -2.20 -10.55 12.33
N SER A 168 -1.44 -11.44 11.66
CA SER A 168 -1.83 -12.01 10.36
C SER A 168 -2.98 -13.01 10.47
N LEU A 169 -3.32 -13.47 11.69
CA LEU A 169 -4.39 -14.44 11.95
C LEU A 169 -5.75 -14.00 11.39
N VAL A 170 -6.09 -12.71 11.53
CA VAL A 170 -7.36 -12.16 11.01
C VAL A 170 -7.44 -12.33 9.50
N ASN A 171 -6.37 -11.96 8.80
CA ASN A 171 -6.29 -12.08 7.34
C ASN A 171 -6.38 -13.56 6.92
N LEU A 172 -5.62 -14.44 7.59
CA LEU A 172 -5.59 -15.85 7.26
C LEU A 172 -6.94 -16.55 7.47
N LEU A 173 -7.67 -16.23 8.55
CA LEU A 173 -9.01 -16.77 8.79
C LEU A 173 -9.99 -16.33 7.68
N ARG A 174 -9.91 -15.08 7.24
CA ARG A 174 -10.76 -14.60 6.13
C ARG A 174 -10.40 -15.28 4.81
N VAL A 175 -9.11 -15.34 4.44
CA VAL A 175 -8.68 -15.99 3.20
C VAL A 175 -9.13 -17.46 3.15
N LYS A 176 -8.97 -18.20 4.25
CA LYS A 176 -9.43 -19.59 4.35
C LYS A 176 -10.97 -19.70 4.21
N ARG A 177 -11.72 -18.76 4.81
CA ARG A 177 -13.18 -18.69 4.69
C ARG A 177 -13.61 -18.46 3.24
N GLU A 178 -13.01 -17.46 2.57
CA GLU A 178 -13.33 -17.14 1.17
C GLU A 178 -12.98 -18.29 0.23
N GLU A 179 -11.84 -18.96 0.43
CA GLU A 179 -11.47 -20.14 -0.36
C GLU A 179 -12.50 -21.26 -0.23
N LEU A 180 -13.00 -21.50 0.97
CA LEU A 180 -13.96 -22.55 1.22
C LEU A 180 -15.35 -22.21 0.66
N ILE A 181 -15.79 -20.95 0.82
CA ILE A 181 -17.09 -20.47 0.34
C ILE A 181 -17.09 -20.36 -1.18
N THR A 182 -16.16 -19.59 -1.74
CA THR A 182 -16.17 -19.20 -3.16
C THR A 182 -15.70 -20.33 -4.06
N HIS A 183 -14.70 -21.09 -3.62
CA HIS A 183 -14.05 -22.10 -4.47
C HIS A 183 -14.25 -23.54 -3.99
N GLY A 184 -14.79 -23.77 -2.79
CA GLY A 184 -14.91 -25.10 -2.21
C GLY A 184 -13.60 -25.78 -1.87
N ARG A 185 -12.51 -25.01 -1.76
CA ARG A 185 -11.18 -25.56 -1.52
C ARG A 185 -10.80 -25.41 -0.05
N VAL A 186 -10.31 -26.51 0.52
CA VAL A 186 -9.65 -26.52 1.82
C VAL A 186 -8.22 -26.02 1.62
N HIS A 187 -7.89 -24.87 2.20
CA HIS A 187 -6.59 -24.23 2.06
C HIS A 187 -5.67 -24.62 3.21
N LEU A 188 -4.53 -25.27 2.94
CA LEU A 188 -3.56 -25.78 3.93
C LEU A 188 -2.10 -25.30 3.65
N ALA A 189 -1.89 -24.06 3.21
CA ALA A 189 -0.55 -23.54 2.93
C ALA A 189 -0.28 -22.18 3.60
N ALA A 190 0.96 -21.99 4.09
CA ALA A 190 1.44 -20.77 4.77
C ALA A 190 1.69 -19.55 3.87
N ALA A 191 1.41 -19.66 2.57
CA ALA A 191 1.22 -18.50 1.70
C ALA A 191 0.39 -18.96 0.51
N PRO A 192 -0.61 -18.18 0.06
CA PRO A 192 -1.10 -18.39 -1.29
C PRO A 192 0.10 -18.25 -2.24
N LYS A 193 0.40 -19.28 -3.05
CA LYS A 193 1.14 -19.03 -4.30
C LYS A 193 0.43 -17.85 -4.97
N PRO A 194 1.14 -16.76 -5.33
CA PRO A 194 0.50 -15.62 -5.96
C PRO A 194 -0.30 -16.17 -7.13
N ARG A 195 -1.62 -16.10 -7.00
CA ARG A 195 -2.49 -16.57 -8.06
C ARG A 195 -2.21 -15.65 -9.23
N ARG A 196 -1.88 -16.22 -10.39
CA ARG A 196 -2.12 -15.53 -11.65
C ARG A 196 -3.61 -15.25 -11.70
N ARG A 197 -3.99 -14.04 -11.28
CA ARG A 197 -5.38 -13.62 -11.30
C ARG A 197 -5.74 -13.41 -12.77
N ARG A 198 -6.98 -13.75 -13.12
CA ARG A 198 -7.46 -13.42 -14.47
C ARG A 198 -7.45 -11.90 -14.57
N ARG A 199 -6.77 -11.38 -15.60
CA ARG A 199 -6.81 -9.97 -15.99
C ARG A 199 -8.28 -9.53 -16.02
N PRO A 200 -8.61 -8.34 -15.50
CA PRO A 200 -9.98 -7.83 -15.60
C PRO A 200 -10.47 -7.86 -17.05
N ALA A 201 -11.78 -7.97 -17.24
CA ALA A 201 -12.38 -8.02 -18.56
C ALA A 201 -12.18 -6.69 -19.34
N THR A 202 -12.05 -5.58 -18.61
CA THR A 202 -11.74 -4.25 -19.11
C THR A 202 -10.23 -3.99 -19.02
N ASP A 203 -9.67 -3.40 -20.08
CA ASP A 203 -8.28 -2.95 -20.09
C ASP A 203 -8.12 -1.65 -19.30
N LEU A 204 -6.88 -1.30 -18.89
CA LEU A 204 -6.61 -0.01 -18.24
C LEU A 204 -7.04 1.13 -19.17
N PRO A 205 -7.49 2.28 -18.64
CA PRO A 205 -7.84 3.43 -19.45
C PRO A 205 -6.65 3.85 -20.32
N GLY A 206 -6.94 4.20 -21.58
CA GLY A 206 -5.95 4.83 -22.45
C GLY A 206 -5.80 6.30 -22.09
N SER A 207 -4.63 6.87 -22.31
CA SER A 207 -4.39 8.29 -22.07
C SER A 207 -5.22 9.17 -23.02
N GLU A 208 -5.93 10.16 -22.49
CA GLU A 208 -6.55 11.24 -23.28
C GLU A 208 -5.52 12.31 -23.72
N VAL A 209 -4.31 12.21 -23.16
CA VAL A 209 -3.18 13.08 -23.43
C VAL A 209 -2.12 12.35 -24.24
N ARG A 210 -1.48 13.08 -25.16
CA ARG A 210 -0.35 12.57 -25.94
C ARG A 210 0.88 13.43 -25.72
N LEU A 211 2.02 12.75 -25.71
CA LEU A 211 3.33 13.39 -25.75
C LEU A 211 3.75 13.50 -27.21
N LEU A 212 4.13 14.70 -27.63
CA LEU A 212 4.65 14.96 -28.97
C LEU A 212 6.08 15.48 -28.86
N ASP A 213 6.93 15.12 -29.83
CA ASP A 213 8.22 15.77 -30.00
C ASP A 213 8.07 17.18 -30.61
N ARG A 214 9.20 17.89 -30.79
CA ARG A 214 9.22 19.20 -31.42
C ARG A 214 8.70 19.20 -32.87
N ALA A 215 8.77 18.07 -33.57
CA ALA A 215 8.24 17.87 -34.92
C ALA A 215 6.78 17.38 -34.92
N LEU A 216 6.11 17.45 -33.77
CA LEU A 216 4.72 17.03 -33.55
C LEU A 216 4.49 15.53 -33.82
N GLN A 217 5.53 14.71 -33.73
CA GLN A 217 5.41 13.27 -33.83
C GLN A 217 5.08 12.66 -32.45
N PRO A 218 4.18 11.66 -32.40
CA PRO A 218 3.79 11.05 -31.14
C PRO A 218 4.95 10.26 -30.52
N LEU A 219 5.15 10.48 -29.23
CA LEU A 219 6.11 9.79 -28.39
C LEU A 219 5.37 8.88 -27.40
N PRO A 220 5.83 7.63 -27.19
CA PRO A 220 5.28 6.78 -26.12
C PRO A 220 5.65 7.28 -24.73
N TYR A 221 6.76 8.02 -24.62
CA TYR A 221 7.29 8.67 -23.44
C TYR A 221 8.42 9.60 -23.86
N VAL A 222 8.73 10.59 -23.02
CA VAL A 222 9.89 11.46 -23.13
C VAL A 222 11.09 10.77 -22.49
N THR A 223 12.23 10.74 -23.18
CA THR A 223 13.49 10.24 -22.62
C THR A 223 14.39 11.42 -22.27
N SER A 224 14.97 11.40 -21.07
CA SER A 224 15.94 12.40 -20.63
C SER A 224 17.09 11.76 -19.88
N GLY A 225 18.24 12.41 -19.81
CA GLY A 225 19.23 12.08 -18.80
C GLY A 225 18.75 12.47 -17.39
N GLY A 226 19.37 11.87 -16.37
CA GLY A 226 19.26 12.29 -14.98
C GLY A 226 19.51 11.16 -13.98
N GLY A 227 19.69 11.54 -12.71
CA GLY A 227 19.93 10.59 -11.62
C GLY A 227 18.66 9.92 -11.12
N PHE A 228 18.85 8.94 -10.22
CA PHE A 228 17.77 8.39 -9.42
C PHE A 228 17.18 9.45 -8.51
N GLY A 229 15.86 9.51 -8.47
CA GLY A 229 15.09 10.41 -7.64
C GLY A 229 13.63 10.03 -7.82
N GLU A 230 13.00 9.51 -6.79
CA GLU A 230 11.59 9.13 -6.84
C GLU A 230 10.75 10.40 -6.96
N PHE A 231 10.49 10.80 -8.20
CA PHE A 231 9.70 11.96 -8.54
C PHE A 231 8.91 11.73 -9.82
N VAL A 232 7.87 12.52 -9.98
CA VAL A 232 7.01 12.51 -11.16
C VAL A 232 6.47 13.92 -11.41
N PHE A 233 6.36 14.29 -12.67
CA PHE A 233 5.77 15.56 -13.08
C PHE A 233 4.27 15.44 -13.24
N THR A 234 3.52 16.48 -12.89
CA THR A 234 2.06 16.53 -13.08
C THR A 234 1.59 17.84 -13.69
N GLU A 235 0.43 17.81 -14.35
CA GLU A 235 -0.26 19.00 -14.85
C GLU A 235 -1.13 19.67 -13.78
N GLU A 236 -1.61 18.88 -12.82
CA GLU A 236 -2.44 19.35 -11.71
C GLU A 236 -2.06 18.61 -10.42
N LEU A 237 -2.06 19.34 -9.31
CA LEU A 237 -1.75 18.82 -7.99
C LEU A 237 -2.94 19.09 -7.04
N PRO A 238 -3.71 18.07 -6.65
CA PRO A 238 -4.88 18.27 -5.79
C PRO A 238 -4.50 18.81 -4.41
N ASP A 239 -5.14 19.90 -4.00
CA ASP A 239 -4.94 20.51 -2.69
C ASP A 239 -5.72 19.73 -1.62
N VAL A 240 -5.01 18.86 -0.89
CA VAL A 240 -5.58 18.00 0.16
C VAL A 240 -5.82 18.74 1.47
N ASP A 241 -5.29 19.95 1.64
CA ASP A 241 -5.38 20.71 2.90
C ASP A 241 -6.59 21.65 2.95
N TRP A 242 -7.15 22.00 1.78
CA TRP A 242 -8.15 23.07 1.66
C TRP A 242 -9.57 22.61 1.33
N ALA A 243 -9.81 21.30 1.17
CA ALA A 243 -11.06 20.81 0.60
C ALA A 243 -12.30 21.14 1.45
N PHE A 244 -12.23 21.10 2.79
CA PHE A 244 -13.38 21.39 3.65
C PHE A 244 -12.97 21.94 5.02
N GLY A 245 -13.07 23.26 5.22
CA GLY A 245 -13.10 23.91 6.54
C GLY A 245 -12.00 23.49 7.53
N SER A 246 -10.78 23.98 7.34
CA SER A 246 -9.65 23.79 8.28
C SER A 246 -9.31 22.34 8.65
N GLY A 247 -9.73 21.37 7.84
CA GLY A 247 -9.39 19.97 8.03
C GLY A 247 -7.93 19.69 7.64
N SER A 248 -7.18 19.03 8.51
CA SER A 248 -5.91 18.41 8.11
C SER A 248 -6.22 17.22 7.22
N GLY A 249 -5.74 17.22 5.98
CA GLY A 249 -5.72 16.02 5.15
C GLY A 249 -5.01 14.87 5.87
N VAL A 250 -5.09 13.67 5.31
CA VAL A 250 -4.45 12.48 5.88
C VAL A 250 -3.59 11.79 4.84
N SER A 251 -2.47 11.22 5.30
CA SER A 251 -1.69 10.28 4.50
C SER A 251 -1.93 8.84 4.95
N LEU A 252 -1.95 7.93 3.98
CA LEU A 252 -1.99 6.49 4.22
C LEU A 252 -0.89 5.84 3.40
N ASP A 253 0.07 5.24 4.09
CA ASP A 253 1.21 4.58 3.46
C ASP A 253 1.08 3.07 3.58
N VAL A 254 1.19 2.43 2.43
CA VAL A 254 0.88 1.02 2.26
C VAL A 254 2.05 0.35 1.56
N PRO A 255 2.89 -0.41 2.29
CA PRO A 255 3.85 -1.30 1.64
C PRO A 255 3.08 -2.46 1.00
N VAL A 256 3.14 -2.57 -0.32
CA VAL A 256 2.52 -3.67 -1.09
C VAL A 256 3.59 -4.62 -1.58
N ARG A 257 3.24 -5.88 -1.83
CA ARG A 257 4.22 -6.92 -2.21
C ARG A 257 3.88 -7.59 -3.54
N PRO A 258 3.91 -6.84 -4.66
CA PRO A 258 3.85 -7.47 -5.97
C PRO A 258 5.10 -8.34 -6.16
N TYR A 259 4.94 -9.51 -6.78
CA TYR A 259 6.07 -10.43 -6.98
C TYR A 259 7.02 -9.95 -8.07
N ASN A 260 6.46 -9.39 -9.14
CA ASN A 260 7.17 -8.96 -10.35
C ASN A 260 6.45 -7.77 -11.01
N GLU A 261 6.89 -7.36 -12.20
CA GLU A 261 6.30 -6.25 -12.95
C GLU A 261 4.83 -6.46 -13.29
N ASP A 262 4.41 -7.70 -13.56
CA ASP A 262 3.01 -8.03 -13.79
C ASP A 262 2.17 -7.83 -12.51
N GLY A 263 2.73 -8.07 -11.33
CA GLY A 263 2.08 -7.78 -10.05
C GLY A 263 1.82 -6.28 -9.83
N ILE A 264 2.71 -5.41 -10.33
CA ILE A 264 2.49 -3.94 -10.33
C ILE A 264 1.36 -3.59 -11.30
N VAL A 265 1.31 -4.21 -12.47
CA VAL A 265 0.21 -4.01 -13.43
C VAL A 265 -1.11 -4.49 -12.84
N GLU A 266 -1.14 -5.64 -12.15
CA GLU A 266 -2.31 -6.12 -11.43
C GLU A 266 -2.76 -5.14 -10.32
N LEU A 267 -1.82 -4.45 -9.67
CA LEU A 267 -2.11 -3.38 -8.71
C LEU A 267 -2.84 -2.21 -9.36
N LEU A 268 -2.37 -1.75 -10.52
CA LEU A 268 -3.07 -0.68 -11.26
C LEU A 268 -4.49 -1.09 -11.66
N TYR A 269 -4.68 -2.33 -12.12
CA TYR A 269 -6.01 -2.85 -12.38
C TYR A 269 -6.90 -2.91 -11.12
N GLY A 270 -6.31 -3.21 -9.98
CA GLY A 270 -7.01 -3.16 -8.70
C GLY A 270 -7.49 -1.75 -8.39
N LEU A 271 -6.61 -0.77 -8.53
CA LEU A 271 -6.91 0.66 -8.32
C LEU A 271 -7.98 1.17 -9.28
N ASP A 272 -7.88 0.84 -10.56
CA ASP A 272 -8.88 1.16 -11.59
C ASP A 272 -10.25 0.54 -11.28
N SER A 273 -10.29 -0.73 -10.86
CA SER A 273 -11.55 -1.42 -10.52
C SER A 273 -12.28 -0.82 -9.31
N MET A 274 -11.57 -0.04 -8.49
CA MET A 274 -12.13 0.70 -7.36
C MET A 274 -12.45 2.16 -7.71
N GLY A 275 -12.23 2.59 -8.96
CA GLY A 275 -12.47 3.97 -9.40
C GLY A 275 -11.38 4.96 -8.96
N TRP A 276 -10.18 4.48 -8.65
CA TRP A 276 -9.06 5.34 -8.22
C TRP A 276 -8.07 5.65 -9.34
N THR A 277 -8.26 5.13 -10.54
CA THR A 277 -7.45 5.55 -11.70
C THR A 277 -8.16 6.67 -12.44
N SER A 278 -7.43 7.76 -12.70
CA SER A 278 -7.95 8.88 -13.51
C SER A 278 -7.64 8.69 -15.00
N ALA A 279 -8.04 9.66 -15.82
CA ALA A 279 -7.77 9.63 -17.26
C ALA A 279 -6.30 9.93 -17.60
N GLU A 280 -5.54 10.56 -16.70
CA GLU A 280 -4.22 11.11 -17.04
C GLU A 280 -3.13 10.90 -15.97
N PRO A 281 -2.94 9.68 -15.44
CA PRO A 281 -1.84 9.41 -14.52
C PRO A 281 -0.50 9.72 -15.16
N ARG A 282 0.46 10.09 -14.32
CA ARG A 282 1.82 10.45 -14.73
C ARG A 282 2.79 9.46 -14.15
N TRP A 283 3.87 9.19 -14.88
CA TRP A 283 4.84 8.21 -14.41
C TRP A 283 6.25 8.52 -14.90
N ASN A 284 7.22 8.02 -14.16
CA ASN A 284 8.63 8.11 -14.41
C ASN A 284 9.27 6.73 -14.14
N ILE A 285 10.06 6.24 -15.08
CA ILE A 285 10.90 5.06 -14.90
C ILE A 285 12.35 5.51 -15.01
N GLN A 286 13.21 5.09 -14.09
CA GLN A 286 14.59 5.52 -14.02
C GLN A 286 15.55 4.34 -14.04
N GLN A 287 16.62 4.47 -14.81
CA GLN A 287 17.71 3.51 -14.84
C GLN A 287 19.00 4.17 -15.33
N SER A 288 20.09 4.01 -14.58
CA SER A 288 21.46 4.35 -15.03
C SER A 288 21.60 5.69 -15.74
N GLY A 289 21.24 6.78 -15.08
CA GLY A 289 21.42 8.09 -15.70
C GLY A 289 20.37 8.45 -16.75
N ALA A 290 19.36 7.60 -16.97
CA ALA A 290 18.25 7.84 -17.88
C ALA A 290 16.90 7.80 -17.15
N ASN A 291 16.01 8.68 -17.58
CA ASN A 291 14.64 8.81 -17.11
C ASN A 291 13.68 8.70 -18.30
N TRP A 292 12.55 8.05 -18.08
CA TRP A 292 11.46 7.94 -19.04
C TRP A 292 10.17 8.44 -18.41
N HIS A 293 9.70 9.59 -18.88
CA HIS A 293 8.50 10.26 -18.39
C HIS A 293 7.33 9.99 -19.33
N GLY A 294 6.20 9.55 -18.80
CA GLY A 294 5.03 9.26 -19.61
C GLY A 294 3.71 9.60 -18.92
N VAL A 295 2.65 9.41 -19.70
CA VAL A 295 1.26 9.68 -19.31
C VAL A 295 0.41 8.46 -19.63
N GLY A 296 -0.55 8.15 -18.77
CA GLY A 296 -1.51 7.06 -18.94
C GLY A 296 -1.13 5.74 -18.28
N ALA A 297 -2.12 5.08 -17.68
CA ALA A 297 -1.93 3.82 -16.93
C ALA A 297 -1.61 2.66 -17.88
N ARG A 298 -2.27 2.62 -19.04
CA ARG A 298 -2.03 1.60 -20.07
C ARG A 298 -0.62 1.74 -20.64
N GLU A 299 -0.22 2.96 -20.96
CA GLU A 299 1.08 3.33 -21.49
C GLU A 299 2.18 3.00 -20.48
N PHE A 300 1.95 3.28 -19.20
CA PHE A 300 2.85 2.85 -18.12
C PHE A 300 3.02 1.32 -18.08
N ALA A 301 1.92 0.56 -18.10
CA ALA A 301 1.99 -0.90 -18.07
C ALA A 301 2.71 -1.48 -19.30
N GLN A 302 2.51 -0.88 -20.47
CA GLN A 302 3.23 -1.23 -21.71
C GLN A 302 4.71 -0.89 -21.59
N ALA A 303 5.04 0.30 -21.11
CA ALA A 303 6.40 0.72 -20.85
C ALA A 303 7.05 -0.29 -19.89
N LEU A 304 6.50 -0.53 -18.71
CA LEU A 304 7.08 -1.43 -17.70
C LEU A 304 7.46 -2.81 -18.27
N ARG A 305 6.60 -3.38 -19.13
CA ARG A 305 6.86 -4.65 -19.83
C ARG A 305 7.88 -4.54 -20.97
N ALA A 306 7.98 -3.39 -21.62
CA ALA A 306 8.93 -3.10 -22.70
C ALA A 306 10.37 -2.78 -22.22
N TRP A 307 10.71 -3.11 -20.97
CA TRP A 307 12.02 -2.82 -20.38
C TRP A 307 13.23 -3.29 -21.19
N LYS A 308 13.15 -4.44 -21.85
CA LYS A 308 14.26 -4.93 -22.70
C LYS A 308 14.55 -3.98 -23.88
N LYS A 309 13.51 -3.30 -24.38
CA LYS A 309 13.66 -2.32 -25.46
C LYS A 309 14.35 -1.05 -24.94
N ARG A 310 13.99 -0.62 -23.72
CA ARG A 310 14.64 0.53 -23.05
C ARG A 310 16.08 0.24 -22.66
N GLY A 311 16.37 -0.91 -22.06
CA GLY A 311 17.72 -1.27 -21.65
C GLY A 311 18.72 -1.34 -22.82
N LYS A 312 18.26 -1.64 -24.04
CA LYS A 312 19.11 -1.65 -25.24
C LYS A 312 19.66 -0.28 -25.63
N THR A 313 19.02 0.80 -25.20
CA THR A 313 19.47 2.17 -25.52
C THR A 313 20.44 2.72 -24.47
N LEU A 314 20.76 1.95 -23.43
CA LEU A 314 21.68 2.36 -22.38
C LEU A 314 23.07 1.79 -22.62
N GLU A 315 24.10 2.62 -22.43
CA GLU A 315 25.50 2.18 -22.50
C GLU A 315 25.87 1.30 -21.30
N ASN A 316 25.36 1.61 -20.10
CA ASN A 316 25.62 0.87 -18.86
C ASN A 316 24.34 0.67 -18.05
N ALA A 317 23.57 -0.38 -18.36
CA ALA A 317 22.37 -0.72 -17.62
C ALA A 317 22.69 -1.24 -16.20
N HIS A 318 22.08 -0.63 -15.17
CA HIS A 318 22.13 -1.10 -13.79
C HIS A 318 21.21 -2.31 -13.63
N ASP A 319 21.44 -3.12 -12.60
CA ASP A 319 20.65 -4.32 -12.32
C ASP A 319 19.23 -4.02 -11.78
N THR A 320 18.86 -2.74 -11.65
CA THR A 320 17.56 -2.28 -11.12
C THR A 320 17.01 -1.09 -11.89
N GLU A 321 15.68 -1.03 -11.96
CA GLU A 321 14.88 0.13 -12.36
C GLU A 321 14.15 0.67 -11.12
N GLN A 322 14.05 2.00 -11.03
CA GLN A 322 13.15 2.67 -10.10
C GLN A 322 11.93 3.19 -10.86
N VAL A 323 10.78 3.13 -10.22
CA VAL A 323 9.49 3.51 -10.79
C VAL A 323 8.84 4.50 -9.85
N SER A 324 8.27 5.56 -10.41
CA SER A 324 7.36 6.48 -9.73
C SER A 324 6.13 6.67 -10.61
N TYR A 325 4.95 6.57 -10.01
CA TYR A 325 3.65 6.72 -10.66
C TYR A 325 2.79 7.61 -9.78
N PHE A 326 2.03 8.52 -10.37
CA PHE A 326 1.13 9.44 -9.70
C PHE A 326 -0.22 9.44 -10.39
N ASP A 327 -1.27 9.50 -9.59
CA ASP A 327 -2.64 9.61 -10.07
C ASP A 327 -3.52 10.28 -9.02
N THR A 328 -4.69 10.76 -9.45
CA THR A 328 -5.66 11.45 -8.60
C THR A 328 -6.81 10.53 -8.22
N CYS A 329 -7.34 10.71 -7.01
CA CYS A 329 -8.44 9.90 -6.50
C CYS A 329 -9.79 10.55 -6.85
N GLN A 330 -10.78 9.75 -7.28
CA GLN A 330 -12.17 10.22 -7.32
C GLN A 330 -12.62 10.61 -5.91
N GLY A 331 -13.09 11.86 -5.74
CA GLY A 331 -13.44 12.43 -4.44
C GLY A 331 -12.36 13.32 -3.81
N GLY A 332 -11.24 13.52 -4.50
CA GLY A 332 -10.17 14.45 -4.11
C GLY A 332 -8.94 13.76 -3.51
N GLY A 333 -7.82 14.47 -3.57
CA GLY A 333 -6.51 13.94 -3.22
C GLY A 333 -5.87 13.10 -4.32
N PHE A 334 -4.80 12.41 -3.98
CA PHE A 334 -3.97 11.69 -4.93
C PHE A 334 -3.25 10.51 -4.28
N TYR A 335 -2.62 9.67 -5.09
CA TYR A 335 -1.67 8.69 -4.61
C TYR A 335 -0.42 8.64 -5.47
N THR A 336 0.66 8.15 -4.87
CA THR A 336 1.88 7.78 -5.57
C THR A 336 2.15 6.29 -5.37
N LEU A 337 2.59 5.62 -6.44
CA LEU A 337 3.17 4.29 -6.39
C LEU A 337 4.66 4.40 -6.71
N THR A 338 5.52 3.95 -5.80
CA THR A 338 6.95 3.78 -6.06
C THR A 338 7.33 2.31 -6.03
N ALA A 339 8.29 1.90 -6.85
CA ALA A 339 8.81 0.54 -6.82
C ALA A 339 10.26 0.45 -7.29
N THR A 340 11.00 -0.51 -6.72
CA THR A 340 12.33 -0.91 -7.20
C THR A 340 12.27 -2.32 -7.77
N ILE A 341 12.66 -2.48 -9.04
CA ILE A 341 12.45 -3.71 -9.82
C ILE A 341 13.78 -4.19 -10.41
N ALA A 342 14.10 -5.47 -10.29
CA ALA A 342 15.32 -6.01 -10.89
C ALA A 342 15.25 -6.10 -12.43
N MET A 343 16.41 -6.03 -13.10
CA MET A 343 16.58 -6.02 -14.56
C MET A 343 17.00 -7.38 -15.14
N HIS A 344 16.49 -8.47 -14.60
CA HIS A 344 16.69 -9.82 -15.13
C HIS A 344 15.37 -10.54 -15.39
N HIS A 345 15.42 -11.72 -16.01
CA HIS A 345 14.24 -12.41 -16.55
C HIS A 345 13.06 -12.68 -15.58
N PHE A 346 13.28 -12.70 -14.26
CA PHE A 346 12.22 -12.87 -13.26
C PHE A 346 11.63 -11.55 -12.76
N ARG A 347 12.32 -10.42 -12.99
CA ARG A 347 11.93 -9.06 -12.58
C ARG A 347 11.35 -8.95 -11.17
N PRO A 348 11.96 -9.56 -10.13
CA PRO A 348 11.46 -9.41 -8.78
C PRO A 348 11.35 -7.94 -8.39
N VAL A 349 10.24 -7.60 -7.74
CA VAL A 349 10.07 -6.29 -7.10
C VAL A 349 10.64 -6.40 -5.69
N TYR A 350 11.66 -5.60 -5.40
CA TYR A 350 12.31 -5.59 -4.09
C TYR A 350 11.52 -4.76 -3.08
N ASP A 351 10.94 -3.67 -3.57
CA ASP A 351 10.20 -2.73 -2.76
C ASP A 351 9.09 -2.10 -3.59
N CYS A 352 7.91 -1.91 -2.99
CA CYS A 352 6.77 -1.28 -3.64
C CYS A 352 5.87 -0.62 -2.60
N HIS A 353 5.67 0.68 -2.75
CA HIS A 353 4.96 1.50 -1.79
C HIS A 353 3.84 2.25 -2.50
N LEU A 354 2.65 2.20 -1.90
CA LEU A 354 1.51 3.00 -2.31
C LEU A 354 1.23 4.01 -1.20
N SER A 355 1.34 5.30 -1.52
CA SER A 355 1.14 6.40 -0.57
C SER A 355 -0.02 7.25 -1.05
N PHE A 356 -1.11 7.29 -0.27
CA PHE A 356 -2.26 8.14 -0.52
C PHE A 356 -2.12 9.43 0.27
N GLN A 357 -2.52 10.55 -0.33
CA GLN A 357 -2.84 11.79 0.37
C GLN A 357 -4.29 12.14 0.06
N LEU A 358 -5.12 12.18 1.10
CA LEU A 358 -6.56 12.34 1.00
C LEU A 358 -7.00 13.59 1.76
N PRO A 359 -8.07 14.28 1.32
CA PRO A 359 -8.62 15.44 2.02
C PRO A 359 -9.20 15.11 3.40
N GLY A 360 -9.30 13.82 3.74
CA GLY A 360 -9.75 13.34 5.03
C GLY A 360 -9.77 11.82 5.07
N VAL A 361 -10.23 11.28 6.20
CA VAL A 361 -10.36 9.84 6.38
C VAL A 361 -11.65 9.36 5.69
N PRO A 362 -11.60 8.42 4.72
CA PRO A 362 -12.79 7.90 4.06
C PRO A 362 -13.78 7.29 5.05
N VAL A 363 -15.09 7.53 4.86
CA VAL A 363 -16.13 6.94 5.73
C VAL A 363 -16.25 5.43 5.49
N ASP A 364 -16.16 5.01 4.24
CA ASP A 364 -16.08 3.60 3.87
C ASP A 364 -14.62 3.19 3.61
N PHE A 365 -14.09 2.33 4.48
CA PHE A 365 -12.74 1.78 4.36
C PHE A 365 -12.70 0.45 3.60
N GLN A 366 -13.84 -0.14 3.22
CA GLN A 366 -13.86 -1.46 2.58
C GLN A 366 -13.05 -1.50 1.29
N PRO A 367 -13.10 -0.49 0.38
CA PRO A 367 -12.25 -0.50 -0.82
C PRO A 367 -10.75 -0.55 -0.48
N ILE A 368 -10.31 0.29 0.46
CA ILE A 368 -8.90 0.30 0.93
C ILE A 368 -8.56 -1.06 1.52
N ARG A 369 -9.41 -1.60 2.39
CA ARG A 369 -9.20 -2.91 3.00
C ARG A 369 -9.07 -4.01 1.94
N HIS A 370 -9.99 -4.10 0.99
CA HIS A 370 -9.90 -5.07 -0.10
C HIS A 370 -8.61 -4.94 -0.89
N LEU A 371 -8.14 -3.72 -1.16
CA LEU A 371 -6.85 -3.47 -1.80
C LEU A 371 -5.69 -4.01 -0.95
N LEU A 372 -5.63 -3.66 0.35
CA LEU A 372 -4.57 -4.11 1.25
C LEU A 372 -4.47 -5.64 1.28
N GLU A 373 -5.62 -6.29 1.27
CA GLU A 373 -5.77 -7.74 1.34
C GLU A 373 -5.35 -8.41 0.05
N GLN A 374 -5.67 -7.77 -1.07
CA GLN A 374 -5.31 -8.25 -2.39
C GLN A 374 -3.80 -8.28 -2.61
N PHE A 375 -3.06 -7.31 -2.06
CA PHE A 375 -1.62 -7.12 -2.33
C PHE A 375 -0.70 -7.49 -1.17
N ASP A 376 -1.20 -8.30 -0.23
CA ASP A 376 -0.50 -8.71 1.00
C ASP A 376 0.19 -7.52 1.70
N ALA A 377 -0.48 -6.37 1.67
CA ALA A 377 -0.02 -5.22 2.40
C ALA A 377 -0.15 -5.53 3.89
N ALA A 378 0.85 -5.11 4.67
CA ALA A 378 0.83 -5.33 6.11
C ALA A 378 -0.54 -4.93 6.67
N ALA A 379 -1.19 -5.85 7.39
CA ALA A 379 -2.59 -5.73 7.82
C ALA A 379 -2.90 -4.51 8.73
N PHE A 380 -1.91 -3.65 8.98
CA PHE A 380 -2.01 -2.43 9.77
C PHE A 380 -1.28 -1.31 9.02
N SER A 381 -2.02 -0.62 8.16
CA SER A 381 -1.66 0.72 7.70
C SER A 381 -2.45 1.72 8.55
N TYR A 382 -1.87 2.88 8.85
CA TYR A 382 -2.51 3.91 9.67
C TYR A 382 -2.64 5.19 8.88
N PHE A 383 -3.76 5.87 9.05
CA PHE A 383 -3.88 7.25 8.61
C PHE A 383 -3.05 8.14 9.54
N ARG A 384 -2.19 8.96 8.95
CA ARG A 384 -1.43 10.00 9.65
C ARG A 384 -2.04 11.35 9.28
N PRO A 385 -2.30 12.25 10.25
CA PRO A 385 -2.69 13.61 9.91
C PRO A 385 -1.54 14.31 9.19
N LEU A 386 -1.86 15.07 8.15
CA LEU A 386 -0.94 16.03 7.54
C LEU A 386 -0.81 17.22 8.49
N SER A 387 0.29 17.27 9.24
CA SER A 387 0.58 18.32 10.21
C SER A 387 1.27 19.55 9.60
N ILE A 388 1.63 19.46 8.32
CA ILE A 388 2.22 20.52 7.50
C ILE A 388 1.42 20.61 6.21
N ALA A 389 1.52 21.75 5.51
CA ALA A 389 0.94 21.87 4.19
C ALA A 389 1.47 20.76 3.27
N GLY A 390 0.56 19.98 2.69
CA GLY A 390 0.84 18.93 1.72
C GLY A 390 1.36 19.48 0.40
N ILE A 391 1.07 20.75 0.08
CA ILE A 391 1.59 21.45 -1.10
C ILE A 391 2.48 22.62 -0.68
N VAL A 392 3.69 22.64 -1.24
CA VAL A 392 4.60 23.80 -1.18
C VAL A 392 4.58 24.50 -2.54
N ARG A 393 4.33 25.80 -2.55
CA ARG A 393 4.33 26.64 -3.76
C ARG A 393 5.48 27.64 -3.70
N HIS A 394 6.19 27.80 -4.80
CA HIS A 394 7.25 28.79 -4.93
C HIS A 394 7.05 29.61 -6.21
N HIS A 395 6.93 30.92 -6.05
CA HIS A 395 6.77 31.89 -7.13
C HIS A 395 8.10 32.52 -7.48
N LEU A 396 8.41 32.60 -8.77
CA LEU A 396 9.61 33.26 -9.24
C LEU A 396 9.44 34.78 -9.29
N GLU A 397 10.43 35.50 -8.80
CA GLU A 397 10.52 36.96 -8.95
C GLU A 397 10.81 37.35 -10.41
N GLU A 398 11.69 36.60 -11.08
CA GLU A 398 12.05 36.78 -12.48
C GLU A 398 11.68 35.56 -13.33
N ARG A 399 11.09 35.83 -14.50
CA ARG A 399 10.66 34.79 -15.44
C ARG A 399 11.87 34.18 -16.13
N VAL A 400 11.98 32.85 -16.08
CA VAL A 400 13.07 32.11 -16.73
C VAL A 400 12.61 31.65 -18.11
N ALA A 401 13.30 32.08 -19.16
CA ALA A 401 13.02 31.64 -20.53
C ALA A 401 13.33 30.15 -20.71
N LEU A 402 12.47 29.45 -21.46
CA LEU A 402 12.53 28.00 -21.63
C LEU A 402 12.71 27.62 -23.10
N GLU A 403 13.48 26.54 -23.32
CA GLU A 403 13.63 25.92 -24.63
C GLU A 403 12.72 24.68 -24.74
N PRO A 404 11.62 24.73 -25.51
CA PRO A 404 10.74 23.59 -25.71
C PRO A 404 11.39 22.53 -26.61
N VAL A 405 11.35 21.28 -26.15
CA VAL A 405 11.82 20.09 -26.87
C VAL A 405 10.66 19.15 -27.25
N GLY A 406 9.47 19.39 -26.71
CA GLY A 406 8.25 18.64 -27.00
C GLY A 406 7.02 19.27 -26.34
N TYR A 407 5.87 18.66 -26.59
CA TYR A 407 4.57 19.16 -26.17
C TYR A 407 3.75 18.08 -25.47
N VAL A 408 2.91 18.49 -24.54
CA VAL A 408 1.86 17.67 -23.94
C VAL A 408 0.53 18.18 -24.48
N VAL A 409 -0.24 17.28 -25.11
CA VAL A 409 -1.42 17.65 -25.89
C VAL A 409 -2.64 16.87 -25.41
N SER A 410 -3.66 17.59 -24.97
CA SER A 410 -4.98 17.02 -24.66
C SER A 410 -5.93 17.15 -25.85
N HIS A 411 -6.80 16.16 -25.99
CA HIS A 411 -7.90 16.21 -26.96
C HIS A 411 -9.16 16.77 -26.28
N SER A 412 -9.79 17.78 -26.88
CA SER A 412 -11.07 18.30 -26.40
C SER A 412 -12.20 17.68 -27.23
N ALA A 413 -12.93 16.73 -26.65
CA ALA A 413 -14.11 16.10 -27.27
C ALA A 413 -15.36 17.00 -27.29
N LEU A 414 -15.27 18.25 -26.81
CA LEU A 414 -16.35 19.23 -26.92
C LEU A 414 -16.48 19.68 -28.38
N GLU A 415 -17.17 18.87 -29.19
CA GLU A 415 -17.80 19.33 -30.42
C GLU A 415 -18.92 20.31 -30.02
N LEU A 416 -18.55 21.56 -29.78
CA LEU A 416 -19.52 22.65 -29.80
C LEU A 416 -19.97 22.77 -31.27
N GLU A 417 -21.08 22.10 -31.60
CA GLU A 417 -21.69 22.07 -32.95
C GLU A 417 -21.93 23.48 -33.55
N GLU A 418 -21.85 24.54 -32.74
CA GLU A 418 -22.05 25.94 -33.15
C GLU A 418 -20.75 26.76 -33.30
N ALA A 419 -19.57 26.23 -32.98
CA ALA A 419 -18.29 26.95 -33.10
C ALA A 419 -17.47 26.43 -34.30
N GLY A 420 -17.83 26.86 -35.50
CA GLY A 420 -17.05 26.59 -36.71
C GLY A 420 -15.59 27.02 -36.56
N GLY A 421 -14.69 26.06 -36.37
CA GLY A 421 -13.24 26.28 -36.37
C GLY A 421 -12.51 26.18 -35.02
N ALA A 422 -13.16 25.76 -33.93
CA ALA A 422 -12.45 25.51 -32.67
C ALA A 422 -11.43 24.35 -32.83
N PRO A 423 -10.17 24.52 -32.41
CA PRO A 423 -9.19 23.44 -32.48
C PRO A 423 -9.58 22.27 -31.56
N THR A 424 -9.43 21.05 -32.08
CA THR A 424 -9.73 19.80 -31.36
C THR A 424 -8.57 19.34 -30.47
N GLU A 425 -7.38 19.91 -30.67
CA GLU A 425 -6.15 19.54 -29.96
C GLU A 425 -5.48 20.78 -29.39
N TRP A 426 -5.20 20.72 -28.09
CA TRP A 426 -4.65 21.84 -27.32
C TRP A 426 -3.36 21.41 -26.67
N VAL A 427 -2.35 22.27 -26.76
CA VAL A 427 -1.14 22.16 -25.95
C VAL A 427 -1.51 22.56 -24.52
N THR A 428 -1.43 21.61 -23.60
CA THR A 428 -1.72 21.78 -22.16
C THR A 428 -0.46 21.68 -21.30
N GLY A 429 0.66 21.28 -21.90
CA GLY A 429 1.95 21.24 -21.23
C GLY A 429 3.12 21.27 -22.21
N LEU A 430 4.31 21.44 -21.66
CA LEU A 430 5.55 21.50 -22.43
C LEU A 430 6.58 20.55 -21.86
N VAL A 431 7.40 19.99 -22.73
CA VAL A 431 8.64 19.32 -22.37
C VAL A 431 9.76 20.29 -22.67
N VAL A 432 10.52 20.69 -21.66
CA VAL A 432 11.54 21.74 -21.78
C VAL A 432 12.87 21.26 -21.19
N LYS A 433 13.98 21.87 -21.62
CA LYS A 433 15.26 21.69 -20.92
C LYS A 433 15.16 22.26 -19.51
N ASN A 434 15.69 21.52 -18.53
CA ASN A 434 15.70 21.96 -17.13
C ASN A 434 16.71 23.12 -16.93
N PRO A 435 16.25 24.35 -16.67
CA PRO A 435 17.15 25.50 -16.49
C PRO A 435 17.92 25.44 -15.17
N TYR A 436 17.45 24.64 -14.21
CA TYR A 436 18.07 24.49 -12.88
C TYR A 436 18.96 23.26 -12.77
N ARG A 437 19.22 22.56 -13.88
CA ARG A 437 20.10 21.40 -13.89
C ARG A 437 21.50 21.82 -13.44
N SER A 438 22.01 21.15 -12.41
CA SER A 438 23.41 21.28 -12.00
C SER A 438 24.22 20.10 -12.52
N GLU A 439 25.40 20.38 -13.09
CA GLU A 439 26.37 19.34 -13.46
C GLU A 439 26.86 18.56 -12.21
N ASP A 440 26.94 19.23 -11.06
CA ASP A 440 27.36 18.62 -9.78
C ASP A 440 26.23 17.95 -8.99
N GLY A 441 24.99 17.92 -9.53
CA GLY A 441 23.82 17.35 -8.83
C GLY A 441 23.34 18.11 -7.58
N ARG A 442 23.91 19.28 -7.28
CA ARG A 442 23.43 20.17 -6.20
C ARG A 442 22.35 21.10 -6.76
N PRO A 443 21.24 21.34 -6.07
CA PRO A 443 20.24 22.26 -6.57
C PRO A 443 20.85 23.67 -6.70
N THR A 444 20.53 24.34 -7.81
CA THR A 444 21.03 25.69 -8.13
C THR A 444 20.37 26.77 -7.26
N SER A 445 19.27 26.44 -6.58
CA SER A 445 18.61 27.22 -5.53
C SER A 445 18.18 26.28 -4.40
N ASP A 446 18.27 26.72 -3.15
CA ASP A 446 17.78 25.96 -1.98
C ASP A 446 16.27 25.65 -2.06
N GLU A 447 15.52 26.39 -2.88
CA GLU A 447 14.07 26.26 -3.08
C GLU A 447 13.71 25.27 -4.20
N TRP A 448 14.68 24.92 -5.06
CA TRP A 448 14.47 23.95 -6.11
C TRP A 448 14.55 22.52 -5.56
N PRO A 449 13.57 21.65 -5.83
CA PRO A 449 13.58 20.29 -5.27
C PRO A 449 14.80 19.49 -5.72
N GLY A 450 15.68 19.17 -4.78
CA GLY A 450 16.95 18.48 -5.05
C GLY A 450 16.79 17.16 -5.82
N ARG A 451 15.70 16.40 -5.58
CA ARG A 451 15.39 15.15 -6.29
C ARG A 451 15.23 15.32 -7.81
N VAL A 452 14.91 16.54 -8.28
CA VAL A 452 14.69 16.87 -9.69
C VAL A 452 15.92 17.56 -10.31
N GLY A 453 16.87 18.03 -9.50
CA GLY A 453 18.04 18.80 -9.94
C GLY A 453 18.93 18.09 -10.96
N ALA A 454 18.93 16.75 -10.96
CA ALA A 454 19.69 15.95 -11.92
C ALA A 454 18.95 15.71 -13.25
N SER A 455 17.63 15.96 -13.33
CA SER A 455 16.84 15.72 -14.54
C SER A 455 17.23 16.71 -15.64
N GLU A 456 17.46 16.21 -16.86
CA GLU A 456 17.77 17.05 -18.02
C GLU A 456 16.56 17.81 -18.55
N LEU A 457 15.38 17.23 -18.40
CA LEU A 457 14.13 17.78 -18.89
C LEU A 457 13.16 18.00 -17.73
N LEU A 458 12.26 18.95 -17.93
CA LEU A 458 11.06 19.14 -17.13
C LEU A 458 9.84 18.86 -18.01
N VAL A 459 8.82 18.25 -17.43
CA VAL A 459 7.48 18.20 -18.01
C VAL A 459 6.63 19.19 -17.22
N CYS A 460 6.17 20.23 -17.88
CA CYS A 460 5.54 21.40 -17.27
C CYS A 460 4.07 21.50 -17.64
N ALA A 461 3.26 22.01 -16.73
CA ALA A 461 1.88 22.41 -16.97
C ALA A 461 1.83 23.78 -17.64
N LEU A 462 1.12 23.92 -18.75
CA LEU A 462 0.95 25.19 -19.43
C LEU A 462 -0.29 25.89 -18.87
N ARG A 463 -0.13 27.12 -18.34
CA ARG A 463 -1.25 27.87 -17.77
C ARG A 463 -2.21 28.38 -18.85
N SER A 464 -1.68 28.92 -19.95
CA SER A 464 -2.47 29.44 -21.07
C SER A 464 -2.35 28.49 -22.26
N HIS A 465 -3.33 27.58 -22.40
CA HIS A 465 -3.35 26.61 -23.49
C HIS A 465 -3.43 27.30 -24.85
N HIS A 466 -2.84 26.68 -25.87
CA HIS A 466 -2.96 27.15 -27.25
C HIS A 466 -3.12 25.97 -28.22
N PRO A 467 -3.63 26.20 -29.44
CA PRO A 467 -3.77 25.15 -30.44
C PRO A 467 -2.40 24.56 -30.83
N VAL A 468 -2.37 23.26 -31.13
CA VAL A 468 -1.14 22.57 -31.59
C VAL A 468 -0.54 23.20 -32.85
N GLY A 469 -1.39 23.71 -33.74
CA GLY A 469 -0.98 24.38 -34.99
C GLY A 469 -0.44 25.81 -34.82
N GLU A 470 -0.48 26.37 -33.61
CA GLU A 470 -0.07 27.76 -33.33
C GLU A 470 0.98 27.82 -32.21
N PRO A 471 2.19 27.25 -32.41
CA PRO A 471 3.26 27.30 -31.43
C PRO A 471 3.68 28.75 -31.17
N LYS A 472 4.00 29.06 -29.91
CA LYS A 472 4.38 30.39 -29.46
C LYS A 472 5.89 30.60 -29.56
N GLU A 473 6.29 31.87 -29.70
CA GLU A 473 7.69 32.26 -29.93
C GLU A 473 8.59 32.03 -28.72
N ALA A 474 8.05 32.23 -27.52
CA ALA A 474 8.78 32.09 -26.27
C ALA A 474 7.88 31.46 -25.20
N TYR A 475 8.51 30.77 -24.25
CA TYR A 475 7.86 30.24 -23.06
C TYR A 475 8.72 30.57 -21.84
N HIS A 476 8.06 30.74 -20.70
CA HIS A 476 8.66 31.15 -19.46
C HIS A 476 8.16 30.29 -18.30
N LEU A 477 9.06 29.95 -17.38
CA LEU A 477 8.68 29.38 -16.09
C LEU A 477 8.18 30.49 -15.18
N TYR A 478 7.01 30.29 -14.57
CA TYR A 478 6.38 31.28 -13.69
C TYR A 478 6.45 30.89 -12.21
N TRP A 479 6.10 29.65 -11.90
CA TRP A 479 6.17 29.12 -10.54
C TRP A 479 6.27 27.60 -10.60
N TRP A 480 6.52 26.99 -9.46
CA TRP A 480 6.33 25.56 -9.29
C TRP A 480 5.64 25.28 -7.97
N GLU A 481 4.98 24.13 -7.93
CA GLU A 481 4.45 23.58 -6.69
C GLU A 481 4.76 22.10 -6.61
N TYR A 482 4.94 21.60 -5.40
CA TYR A 482 5.18 20.18 -5.19
C TYR A 482 4.49 19.67 -3.94
N ALA A 483 4.19 18.38 -3.96
CA ALA A 483 3.79 17.62 -2.78
C ALA A 483 4.79 16.50 -2.54
N GLN A 484 5.05 16.22 -1.27
CA GLN A 484 5.90 15.11 -0.87
C GLN A 484 5.02 14.01 -0.27
N SER A 485 4.95 12.86 -0.95
CA SER A 485 4.47 11.63 -0.33
C SER A 485 5.60 10.99 0.48
N SER A 486 5.35 9.84 1.11
CA SER A 486 6.39 9.21 1.93
C SER A 486 7.65 8.84 1.14
N GLU A 487 7.49 8.44 -0.12
CA GLU A 487 8.58 7.98 -0.97
C GLU A 487 8.80 8.86 -2.21
N ALA A 488 7.79 9.58 -2.71
CA ALA A 488 7.89 10.31 -3.98
C ALA A 488 7.66 11.82 -3.83
N LEU A 489 8.30 12.57 -4.72
CA LEU A 489 8.02 13.98 -4.99
C LEU A 489 7.12 14.11 -6.21
N VAL A 490 5.95 14.72 -6.05
CA VAL A 490 5.09 15.11 -7.18
C VAL A 490 5.34 16.58 -7.45
N LEU A 491 5.88 16.92 -8.62
CA LEU A 491 6.25 18.28 -8.99
C LEU A 491 5.38 18.77 -10.15
N ARG A 492 4.85 19.98 -10.03
CA ARG A 492 4.14 20.71 -11.08
C ARG A 492 4.87 22.02 -11.36
N PRO A 493 5.79 22.04 -12.34
CA PRO A 493 6.33 23.29 -12.86
C PRO A 493 5.28 23.94 -13.77
N VAL A 494 5.01 25.22 -13.57
CA VAL A 494 3.98 25.94 -14.34
C VAL A 494 4.61 26.98 -15.24
N VAL A 495 4.27 26.89 -16.52
CA VAL A 495 4.82 27.69 -17.61
C VAL A 495 3.72 28.48 -18.31
N ASP A 496 4.11 29.57 -18.97
CA ASP A 496 3.25 30.39 -19.82
C ASP A 496 4.07 30.94 -21.00
N TRP A 497 3.41 31.47 -22.04
CA TRP A 497 4.08 32.10 -23.19
C TRP A 497 4.12 33.62 -23.09
#